data_AF-A0A1S9BY48-F1
#
_entry.id   AF-A0A1S9BY48-F1
#
_cell.length_a   1.000
_cell.length_b   1.000
_cell.length_c   1.000
_cell.angle_alpha   90.00
_cell.angle_beta   90.00
_cell.angle_gamma   90.00
#
_symmetry.space_group_name_H-M   'P 1'
#
loop_
_entity.id
_entity.type
_entity.pdbx_description
1 polymer ?
#
loop_
_entity_poly.entity_id
_entity_poly.type
_entity_poly.pdbx_seq_one_letter_code
_entity_poly.pdbx_strand_id
1 'polypeptide(L)'
;MSFSGKFLRTVIIISLLTAAVPGHMYAYSIAGEGVTPRYTSKASSAPEFPTGSSAGSIGVEASDLTLQQIEDSKGAWAWIDQDNDGVAERYYLIRPNVYITNGITPDGRTVNEYGQWTVDGMIMHRMAYDQNAVQAAIQRAAVLHGNSFDGIYSGIIDTTEKKVTGKRATKTGMKEVIQTVPTKKYLTVTVAQKSVTELSVTVSDNEGATTTDYEYEGLNTLHNGVTMWKPKKGKTGDHLLFYGYNSIVYYNYDGTLAGQLMKIS
;
A
#
# COMPACT_ATOMS: atom_id res chain seq x y z
N MET A 1 -61.13 -59.96 28.96
CA MET A 1 -60.25 -59.21 28.04
C MET A 1 -59.61 -58.09 28.86
N SER A 2 -58.53 -58.35 29.59
CA SER A 2 -57.11 -58.46 29.19
C SER A 2 -56.40 -57.10 29.14
N PHE A 3 -55.36 -57.02 29.98
CA PHE A 3 -54.39 -55.96 30.25
C PHE A 3 -53.61 -55.47 29.02
N SER A 4 -53.08 -54.24 29.10
CA SER A 4 -51.64 -53.91 29.09
C SER A 4 -51.30 -52.62 28.32
N GLY A 5 -50.42 -51.78 28.90
CA GLY A 5 -49.73 -50.73 28.16
C GLY A 5 -49.25 -49.55 29.02
N LYS A 6 -48.21 -49.75 29.84
CA LYS A 6 -47.39 -48.65 30.41
C LYS A 6 -46.19 -48.40 29.48
N PHE A 7 -45.94 -47.16 29.06
CA PHE A 7 -44.60 -46.60 28.75
C PHE A 7 -44.73 -45.07 28.84
N LEU A 8 -44.18 -44.41 29.86
CA LEU A 8 -42.81 -43.96 30.12
C LEU A 8 -42.56 -42.50 29.66
N ARG A 9 -42.11 -41.75 30.67
CA ARG A 9 -41.76 -40.33 30.78
C ARG A 9 -40.90 -39.76 29.65
N THR A 10 -41.12 -38.49 29.32
CA THR A 10 -40.02 -37.56 28.98
C THR A 10 -40.37 -36.16 29.52
N VAL A 11 -39.56 -35.71 30.47
CA VAL A 11 -39.56 -34.37 31.06
C VAL A 11 -38.65 -33.52 30.18
N ILE A 12 -39.18 -32.46 29.56
CA ILE A 12 -38.37 -31.51 28.81
C ILE A 12 -37.73 -30.55 29.83
N ILE A 13 -36.45 -30.78 30.11
CA ILE A 13 -35.59 -29.83 30.79
C ILE A 13 -35.17 -28.79 29.75
N ILE A 14 -35.74 -27.59 29.81
CA ILE A 14 -35.22 -26.42 29.10
C ILE A 14 -34.12 -25.84 29.97
N SER A 15 -32.88 -26.27 29.74
CA SER A 15 -31.69 -25.61 30.28
C SER A 15 -31.50 -24.27 29.55
N LEU A 16 -31.76 -23.16 30.26
CA LEU A 16 -31.27 -21.84 29.87
C LEU A 16 -29.74 -21.86 29.97
N LEU A 17 -29.06 -21.94 28.82
CA LEU A 17 -27.64 -21.62 28.73
C LEU A 17 -27.52 -20.15 28.29
N THR A 18 -27.17 -19.29 29.23
CA THR A 18 -26.74 -17.92 28.95
C THR A 18 -25.44 -17.96 28.16
N ALA A 19 -25.48 -17.62 26.87
CA ALA A 19 -24.29 -17.30 26.09
C ALA A 19 -24.11 -15.78 26.05
N ALA A 20 -22.99 -15.35 26.59
CA ALA A 20 -22.55 -13.96 26.67
C ALA A 20 -22.43 -13.31 25.28
N VAL A 21 -22.73 -12.02 25.23
CA VAL A 21 -22.42 -11.12 24.10
C VAL A 21 -20.90 -10.95 24.01
N PRO A 22 -20.34 -11.02 22.79
CA PRO A 22 -19.24 -10.15 22.43
C PRO A 22 -19.72 -9.13 21.40
N GLY A 23 -19.51 -7.85 21.70
CA GLY A 23 -19.70 -6.75 20.77
C GLY A 23 -18.58 -6.66 19.74
N HIS A 24 -18.87 -5.83 18.73
CA HIS A 24 -18.01 -5.28 17.67
C HIS A 24 -17.80 -6.16 16.43
N MET A 25 -17.78 -5.66 15.19
CA MET A 25 -18.20 -4.42 14.53
C MET A 25 -18.08 -4.69 13.01
N TYR A 26 -18.98 -4.09 12.21
CA TYR A 26 -19.01 -3.92 10.74
C TYR A 26 -18.60 -5.08 9.81
N ALA A 27 -19.59 -5.63 9.10
CA ALA A 27 -19.40 -6.25 7.79
C ALA A 27 -20.59 -5.90 6.88
N TYR A 28 -20.33 -4.98 5.95
CA TYR A 28 -20.94 -4.76 4.63
C TYR A 28 -22.47 -4.69 4.49
N SER A 29 -22.99 -3.51 4.15
CA SER A 29 -24.28 -3.38 3.47
C SER A 29 -24.11 -3.68 1.98
N ILE A 30 -24.52 -4.87 1.54
CA ILE A 30 -24.70 -5.22 0.12
C ILE A 30 -26.13 -4.84 -0.27
N ALA A 31 -26.31 -4.10 -1.37
CA ALA A 31 -27.62 -3.86 -1.98
C ALA A 31 -27.69 -4.53 -3.36
N GLY A 32 -28.60 -5.50 -3.51
CA GLY A 32 -29.17 -5.92 -4.80
C GLY A 32 -28.62 -7.22 -5.41
N GLU A 33 -29.48 -8.23 -5.52
CA GLU A 33 -29.26 -9.46 -6.28
C GLU A 33 -29.45 -9.24 -7.79
N GLY A 34 -28.59 -9.85 -8.62
CA GLY A 34 -28.71 -9.84 -10.08
C GLY A 34 -27.88 -10.94 -10.74
N VAL A 35 -28.45 -11.60 -11.75
CA VAL A 35 -28.05 -12.89 -12.35
C VAL A 35 -26.85 -12.76 -13.32
N THR A 36 -26.09 -13.85 -13.49
CA THR A 36 -24.82 -13.99 -14.23
C THR A 36 -24.91 -13.90 -15.77
N PRO A 37 -23.77 -13.65 -16.45
CA PRO A 37 -23.33 -14.59 -17.47
C PRO A 37 -21.87 -15.08 -17.30
N ARG A 38 -21.69 -16.33 -17.72
CA ARG A 38 -20.50 -17.18 -17.63
C ARG A 38 -19.52 -16.87 -18.79
N TYR A 39 -18.24 -16.61 -18.50
CA TYR A 39 -17.18 -16.65 -19.51
C TYR A 39 -16.26 -17.87 -19.32
N THR A 40 -16.16 -18.68 -20.36
CA THR A 40 -15.41 -19.94 -20.40
C THR A 40 -13.97 -19.76 -20.86
N SER A 41 -13.06 -20.16 -19.96
CA SER A 41 -11.72 -20.76 -20.11
C SER A 41 -10.71 -20.34 -21.21
N LYS A 42 -9.50 -20.01 -20.69
CA LYS A 42 -8.15 -20.46 -21.11
C LYS A 42 -7.31 -19.53 -22.02
N ALA A 43 -6.39 -18.78 -21.40
CA ALA A 43 -4.95 -18.87 -21.64
C ALA A 43 -4.19 -18.11 -20.54
N SER A 44 -3.03 -18.64 -20.18
CA SER A 44 -2.08 -18.10 -19.23
C SER A 44 -1.30 -16.92 -19.80
N SER A 45 -1.53 -15.73 -19.25
CA SER A 45 -0.55 -14.67 -18.99
C SER A 45 -1.34 -13.58 -18.27
N ALA A 46 -0.83 -13.07 -17.14
CA ALA A 46 -1.41 -11.87 -16.55
C ALA A 46 -1.48 -10.79 -17.65
N PRO A 47 -2.60 -10.06 -17.79
CA PRO A 47 -2.62 -8.94 -18.71
C PRO A 47 -1.50 -7.97 -18.33
N GLU A 48 -0.54 -7.77 -19.23
CA GLU A 48 0.47 -6.72 -19.08
C GLU A 48 -0.25 -5.39 -19.23
N PHE A 49 -0.46 -4.70 -18.12
CA PHE A 49 -1.01 -3.34 -18.14
C PHE A 49 0.14 -2.35 -18.39
N PRO A 50 -0.04 -1.38 -19.29
CA PRO A 50 1.00 -0.42 -19.60
C PRO A 50 1.39 0.37 -18.34
N THR A 51 2.69 0.51 -18.11
CA THR A 51 3.26 1.39 -17.10
C THR A 51 3.49 2.77 -17.72
N GLY A 52 2.95 3.83 -17.11
CA GLY A 52 3.13 5.22 -17.57
C GLY A 52 1.83 5.98 -17.79
N SER A 53 1.93 7.28 -18.07
CA SER A 53 0.80 8.20 -18.28
C SER A 53 -0.22 7.60 -19.23
N SER A 54 -1.37 7.20 -18.69
CA SER A 54 -2.46 6.63 -19.47
C SER A 54 -3.44 7.73 -19.81
N ALA A 55 -3.01 8.63 -20.70
CA ALA A 55 -3.93 9.48 -21.43
C ALA A 55 -5.04 8.58 -22.02
N GLY A 56 -6.26 8.68 -21.49
CA GLY A 56 -7.40 7.85 -21.88
C GLY A 56 -7.76 6.70 -20.93
N SER A 57 -7.20 6.63 -19.72
CA SER A 57 -7.76 5.78 -18.66
C SER A 57 -9.10 6.30 -18.16
N ILE A 58 -10.01 5.37 -17.83
CA ILE A 58 -11.37 5.66 -17.40
C ILE A 58 -11.65 4.99 -16.06
N GLY A 59 -12.11 5.78 -15.09
CA GLY A 59 -12.62 5.27 -13.82
C GLY A 59 -14.03 4.71 -13.97
N VAL A 60 -14.28 3.54 -13.38
CA VAL A 60 -15.61 2.97 -13.23
C VAL A 60 -15.92 2.81 -11.74
N GLU A 61 -17.07 3.34 -11.32
CA GLU A 61 -17.51 3.22 -9.93
C GLU A 61 -17.68 1.76 -9.56
N ALA A 62 -17.17 1.38 -8.39
CA ALA A 62 -17.34 0.02 -7.88
C ALA A 62 -18.82 -0.38 -7.78
N SER A 63 -19.71 0.60 -7.55
CA SER A 63 -21.16 0.38 -7.49
C SER A 63 -21.79 0.03 -8.85
N ASP A 64 -21.13 0.35 -9.97
CA ASP A 64 -21.56 -0.05 -11.31
C ASP A 64 -21.10 -1.47 -11.68
N LEU A 65 -20.30 -2.10 -10.82
CA LEU A 65 -19.79 -3.45 -10.99
C LEU A 65 -20.47 -4.40 -10.01
N THR A 66 -20.76 -5.61 -10.47
CA THR A 66 -21.12 -6.70 -9.57
C THR A 66 -19.90 -7.17 -8.78
N LEU A 67 -20.10 -7.71 -7.57
CA LEU A 67 -19.03 -8.32 -6.78
C LEU A 67 -18.26 -9.37 -7.57
N GLN A 68 -18.98 -10.20 -8.35
CA GLN A 68 -18.36 -11.21 -9.20
C GLN A 68 -17.43 -10.60 -10.26
N GLN A 69 -17.81 -9.47 -10.87
CA GLN A 69 -16.96 -8.79 -11.85
C GLN A 69 -15.68 -8.19 -11.23
N ILE A 70 -15.78 -7.70 -9.98
CA ILE A 70 -14.61 -7.20 -9.24
C ILE A 70 -13.68 -8.39 -8.97
N GLU A 71 -14.17 -9.42 -8.28
CA GLU A 71 -13.40 -10.62 -7.91
C GLU A 71 -12.79 -11.34 -9.13
N ASP A 72 -13.52 -11.42 -10.24
CA ASP A 72 -13.04 -12.08 -11.47
C ASP A 72 -12.11 -11.22 -12.32
N SER A 73 -11.96 -9.93 -12.02
CA SER A 73 -11.27 -8.98 -12.90
C SER A 73 -9.84 -9.39 -13.26
N LYS A 74 -9.17 -10.20 -12.42
CA LYS A 74 -7.75 -10.58 -12.57
C LYS A 74 -6.87 -9.37 -12.91
N GLY A 75 -7.26 -8.22 -12.37
CA GLY A 75 -6.66 -6.94 -12.63
C GLY A 75 -5.27 -6.82 -12.02
N ALA A 76 -4.63 -5.67 -12.25
CA ALA A 76 -3.38 -5.37 -11.59
C ALA A 76 -3.29 -3.89 -11.23
N TRP A 77 -2.42 -3.62 -10.26
CA TRP A 77 -2.06 -2.25 -9.90
C TRP A 77 -1.14 -1.63 -10.95
N ALA A 78 -1.45 -0.40 -11.37
CA ALA A 78 -0.50 0.44 -12.09
C ALA A 78 -0.36 1.80 -11.41
N TRP A 79 0.79 2.41 -11.66
CA TRP A 79 1.08 3.78 -11.29
C TRP A 79 0.83 4.66 -12.50
N ILE A 80 -0.11 5.60 -12.38
CA ILE A 80 -0.59 6.45 -13.46
C ILE A 80 -0.42 7.90 -13.02
N ASP A 81 0.21 8.70 -13.88
CA ASP A 81 0.30 10.15 -13.79
C ASP A 81 -0.72 10.73 -14.79
N GLN A 82 -1.90 11.09 -14.28
CA GLN A 82 -3.06 11.44 -15.11
C GLN A 82 -3.04 12.90 -15.54
N ASP A 83 -2.57 13.80 -14.69
CA ASP A 83 -2.46 15.24 -14.95
C ASP A 83 -1.07 15.65 -15.47
N ASN A 84 -0.15 14.70 -15.60
CA ASN A 84 1.19 14.86 -16.14
C ASN A 84 2.02 15.85 -15.31
N ASP A 85 1.82 15.83 -13.99
CA ASP A 85 2.55 16.66 -13.06
C ASP A 85 3.88 16.01 -12.62
N GLY A 86 4.14 14.75 -12.96
CA GLY A 86 5.35 14.03 -12.59
C GLY A 86 5.21 13.25 -11.27
N VAL A 87 4.05 13.30 -10.62
CA VAL A 87 3.64 12.48 -9.48
C VAL A 87 2.56 11.51 -9.98
N ALA A 88 2.76 10.22 -9.74
CA ALA A 88 1.79 9.19 -10.10
C ALA A 88 1.09 8.65 -8.86
N GLU A 89 -0.22 8.42 -8.97
CA GLU A 89 -0.98 7.63 -8.00
C GLU A 89 -1.16 6.19 -8.46
N ARG A 90 -1.60 5.35 -7.54
CA ARG A 90 -1.77 3.92 -7.78
C ARG A 90 -3.24 3.56 -7.99
N TYR A 91 -3.54 2.92 -9.10
CA TYR A 91 -4.89 2.53 -9.51
C TYR A 91 -4.95 1.03 -9.76
N TYR A 92 -6.10 0.40 -9.46
CA TYR A 92 -6.32 -1.02 -9.77
C TYR A 92 -7.07 -1.14 -11.10
N LEU A 93 -6.35 -1.59 -12.14
CA LEU A 93 -6.94 -1.81 -13.46
C LEU A 93 -7.62 -3.16 -13.50
N ILE A 94 -8.94 -3.14 -13.63
CA ILE A 94 -9.73 -4.37 -13.81
C ILE A 94 -9.59 -4.93 -15.22
N ARG A 95 -9.32 -4.06 -16.20
CA ARG A 95 -9.18 -4.35 -17.63
C ARG A 95 -8.33 -3.23 -18.26
N PRO A 96 -7.81 -3.40 -19.49
CA PRO A 96 -6.96 -2.39 -20.12
C PRO A 96 -7.60 -0.99 -20.08
N ASN A 97 -6.87 -0.02 -19.56
CA ASN A 97 -7.27 1.39 -19.39
C ASN A 97 -8.51 1.64 -18.51
N VAL A 98 -9.06 0.65 -17.80
CA VAL A 98 -10.23 0.82 -16.91
C VAL A 98 -9.84 0.48 -15.48
N TYR A 99 -10.02 1.43 -14.57
CA TYR A 99 -9.72 1.26 -13.14
C TYR A 99 -10.95 1.43 -12.27
N ILE A 100 -10.98 0.77 -11.11
CA ILE A 100 -12.07 0.90 -10.15
C ILE A 100 -11.94 2.23 -9.40
N THR A 101 -13.06 2.93 -9.22
CA THR A 101 -13.22 4.06 -8.30
C THR A 101 -14.13 3.71 -7.13
N ASN A 102 -13.95 4.41 -6.02
CA ASN A 102 -14.84 4.45 -4.86
C ASN A 102 -15.21 3.06 -4.31
N GLY A 103 -14.23 2.25 -3.95
CA GLY A 103 -14.50 0.86 -3.60
C GLY A 103 -13.34 0.08 -3.03
N ILE A 104 -13.51 -1.24 -3.03
CA ILE A 104 -12.54 -2.20 -2.53
C ILE A 104 -12.13 -3.08 -3.71
N THR A 105 -10.82 -3.21 -3.91
CA THR A 105 -10.24 -4.06 -4.94
C THR A 105 -10.31 -5.53 -4.55
N PRO A 106 -10.14 -6.48 -5.48
CA PRO A 106 -10.19 -7.92 -5.19
C PRO A 106 -9.15 -8.39 -4.18
N ASP A 107 -8.01 -7.69 -4.09
CA ASP A 107 -6.98 -7.94 -3.07
C ASP A 107 -7.24 -7.23 -1.74
N GLY A 108 -8.46 -6.71 -1.54
CA GLY A 108 -8.95 -6.17 -0.26
C GLY A 108 -8.47 -4.76 0.06
N ARG A 109 -8.03 -3.98 -0.93
CA ARG A 109 -7.49 -2.63 -0.72
C ARG A 109 -8.50 -1.57 -1.11
N THR A 110 -8.53 -0.47 -0.37
CA THR A 110 -9.48 0.62 -0.58
C THR A 110 -8.96 1.62 -1.61
N VAL A 111 -9.82 1.99 -2.56
CA VAL A 111 -9.61 3.10 -3.50
C VAL A 111 -10.63 4.21 -3.25
N ASN A 112 -10.21 5.47 -3.33
CA ASN A 112 -11.09 6.62 -3.10
C ASN A 112 -12.00 6.91 -4.32
N GLU A 113 -12.79 7.99 -4.27
CA GLU A 113 -13.69 8.42 -5.35
C GLU A 113 -13.00 8.67 -6.70
N TYR A 114 -11.69 8.93 -6.71
CA TYR A 114 -10.89 9.09 -7.92
C TYR A 114 -10.21 7.79 -8.35
N GLY A 115 -10.35 6.69 -7.60
CA GLY A 115 -9.74 5.38 -7.88
C GLY A 115 -8.30 5.22 -7.38
N GLN A 116 -7.81 6.20 -6.63
CA GLN A 116 -6.47 6.19 -6.07
C GLN A 116 -6.43 5.29 -4.84
N TRP A 117 -5.43 4.41 -4.77
CA TRP A 117 -5.20 3.56 -3.60
C TRP A 117 -4.94 4.42 -2.36
N THR A 118 -5.68 4.13 -1.31
CA THR A 118 -5.48 4.75 0.00
C THR A 118 -5.05 3.74 1.05
N VAL A 119 -4.09 4.14 1.90
CA VAL A 119 -3.72 3.42 3.12
C VAL A 119 -3.96 4.36 4.29
N ASP A 120 -4.83 3.96 5.23
CA ASP A 120 -5.26 4.79 6.36
C ASP A 120 -5.74 6.20 5.94
N GLY A 121 -6.41 6.28 4.77
CA GLY A 121 -6.90 7.54 4.18
C GLY A 121 -5.87 8.38 3.43
N MET A 122 -4.59 7.96 3.39
CA MET A 122 -3.54 8.64 2.64
C MET A 122 -3.42 8.08 1.22
N ILE A 123 -3.33 8.97 0.23
CA ILE A 123 -3.10 8.59 -1.17
C ILE A 123 -1.66 8.11 -1.33
N MET A 124 -1.50 7.05 -2.11
CA MET A 124 -0.21 6.45 -2.42
C MET A 124 0.39 7.14 -3.65
N HIS A 125 1.57 7.73 -3.49
CA HIS A 125 2.27 8.46 -4.55
C HIS A 125 3.60 7.80 -4.94
N ARG A 126 4.08 8.12 -6.13
CA ARG A 126 5.42 7.77 -6.62
C ARG A 126 5.86 8.80 -7.67
N MET A 127 7.15 8.90 -7.95
CA MET A 127 7.59 9.53 -9.19
C MET A 127 6.90 8.86 -10.40
N ALA A 128 6.49 9.69 -11.35
CA ALA A 128 5.93 9.23 -12.61
C ALA A 128 6.98 8.51 -13.47
N TYR A 129 6.51 7.83 -14.52
CA TYR A 129 7.40 7.20 -15.48
C TYR A 129 8.07 8.24 -16.40
N ASP A 130 7.33 9.28 -16.81
CA ASP A 130 7.86 10.35 -17.65
C ASP A 130 8.90 11.15 -16.88
N GLN A 131 10.16 10.98 -17.25
CA GLN A 131 11.28 11.63 -16.61
C GLN A 131 11.25 13.16 -16.79
N ASN A 132 10.70 13.67 -17.90
CA ASN A 132 10.58 15.12 -18.11
C ASN A 132 9.56 15.72 -17.14
N ALA A 133 8.42 15.05 -16.95
CA ALA A 133 7.42 15.45 -15.97
C ALA A 133 8.01 15.43 -14.55
N VAL A 134 8.73 14.37 -14.19
CA VAL A 134 9.44 14.26 -12.90
C VAL A 134 10.48 15.38 -12.72
N GLN A 135 11.29 15.70 -13.74
CA GLN A 135 12.25 16.80 -13.63
C GLN A 135 11.56 18.15 -13.43
N ALA A 136 10.45 18.39 -14.12
CA ALA A 136 9.63 19.58 -13.90
C ALA A 136 9.05 19.61 -12.49
N ALA A 137 8.58 18.46 -11.97
CA ALA A 137 8.07 18.32 -10.60
C ALA A 137 9.13 18.70 -9.56
N ILE A 138 10.35 18.16 -9.69
CA ILE A 138 11.48 18.48 -8.81
C ILE A 138 11.78 19.98 -8.81
N GLN A 139 11.79 20.61 -9.99
CA GLN A 139 12.02 22.05 -10.11
C GLN A 139 10.90 22.86 -9.45
N ARG A 140 9.63 22.50 -9.68
CA ARG A 140 8.48 23.15 -9.05
C ARG A 140 8.51 23.01 -7.53
N ALA A 141 8.76 21.80 -7.02
CA ALA A 141 8.85 21.55 -5.59
C ALA A 141 10.00 22.34 -4.94
N ALA A 142 11.15 22.47 -5.61
CA ALA A 142 12.25 23.31 -5.12
C ALA A 142 11.88 24.81 -5.06
N VAL A 143 11.08 25.30 -6.02
CA VAL A 143 10.61 26.70 -6.03
C VAL A 143 9.55 26.95 -4.97
N LEU A 144 8.58 26.04 -4.81
CA LEU A 144 7.44 26.21 -3.90
C LEU A 144 7.79 25.87 -2.45
N HIS A 145 8.68 24.90 -2.23
CA HIS A 145 8.94 24.28 -0.92
C HIS A 145 10.44 24.13 -0.62
N GLY A 146 11.31 24.87 -1.31
CA GLY A 146 12.77 24.74 -1.21
C GLY A 146 13.38 25.09 0.16
N ASN A 147 12.57 25.61 1.08
CA ASN A 147 12.95 25.96 2.46
C ASN A 147 12.10 25.23 3.51
N SER A 148 11.30 24.23 3.11
CA SER A 148 10.51 23.39 4.02
C SER A 148 10.87 21.92 3.84
N PHE A 149 10.71 21.11 4.89
CA PHE A 149 10.77 19.65 4.77
C PHE A 149 9.43 19.06 4.29
N ASP A 150 8.36 19.84 4.29
CA ASP A 150 7.07 19.40 3.78
C ASP A 150 7.18 18.99 2.31
N GLY A 151 6.57 17.86 1.99
CA GLY A 151 6.48 17.40 0.62
C GLY A 151 6.52 15.89 0.47
N ILE A 152 6.51 15.48 -0.79
CA ILE A 152 6.60 14.08 -1.22
C ILE A 152 7.98 13.89 -1.82
N TYR A 153 8.74 12.96 -1.23
CA TYR A 153 10.04 12.55 -1.73
C TYR A 153 9.90 11.17 -2.36
N SER A 154 10.39 10.97 -3.57
CA SER A 154 10.33 9.68 -4.22
C SER A 154 11.66 9.34 -4.88
N GLY A 155 12.02 8.06 -4.85
CA GLY A 155 13.31 7.57 -5.31
C GLY A 155 13.30 6.07 -5.57
N ILE A 156 14.31 5.62 -6.30
CA ILE A 156 14.66 4.20 -6.34
C ILE A 156 15.76 3.99 -5.32
N ILE A 157 15.61 2.95 -4.50
CA ILE A 157 16.66 2.48 -3.59
C ILE A 157 17.08 1.07 -3.99
N ASP A 158 18.37 0.80 -3.86
CA ASP A 158 18.97 -0.52 -3.89
C ASP A 158 18.80 -1.15 -2.51
N THR A 159 18.14 -2.30 -2.47
CA THR A 159 17.90 -3.07 -1.24
C THR A 159 18.12 -4.56 -1.52
N THR A 160 17.80 -5.39 -0.53
CA THR A 160 17.88 -6.84 -0.70
C THR A 160 16.60 -7.52 -0.25
N GLU A 161 16.22 -8.58 -0.97
CA GLU A 161 15.04 -9.40 -0.67
C GLU A 161 15.48 -10.84 -0.43
N LYS A 162 14.79 -11.52 0.49
CA LYS A 162 14.95 -12.97 0.70
C LYS A 162 14.07 -13.71 -0.30
N LYS A 163 14.68 -14.41 -1.26
CA LYS A 163 13.97 -15.26 -2.23
C LYS A 163 14.26 -16.73 -1.99
N VAL A 164 13.23 -17.56 -2.14
CA VAL A 164 13.39 -19.02 -2.16
C VAL A 164 13.97 -19.40 -3.52
N THR A 165 15.21 -19.89 -3.54
CA THR A 165 15.94 -20.25 -4.77
C THR A 165 15.97 -21.74 -5.04
N GLY A 166 15.45 -22.54 -4.12
CA GLY A 166 15.32 -23.98 -4.31
C GLY A 166 14.89 -24.70 -3.05
N LYS A 167 14.95 -26.03 -3.11
CA LYS A 167 14.71 -26.91 -1.97
C LYS A 167 15.92 -27.81 -1.79
N ARG A 168 16.38 -27.96 -0.55
CA ARG A 168 17.48 -28.84 -0.17
C ARG A 168 16.95 -29.98 0.69
N ALA A 169 17.34 -31.21 0.35
CA ALA A 169 17.03 -32.37 1.18
C ALA A 169 17.77 -32.30 2.53
N THR A 170 17.06 -32.62 3.60
CA THR A 170 17.56 -32.72 4.98
C THR A 170 17.09 -34.06 5.58
N LYS A 171 17.65 -34.44 6.73
CA LYS A 171 17.30 -35.71 7.40
C LYS A 171 15.81 -35.84 7.75
N THR A 172 15.08 -34.73 7.85
CA THR A 172 13.66 -34.67 8.22
C THR A 172 12.74 -34.23 7.08
N GLY A 173 13.26 -34.06 5.85
CA GLY A 173 12.47 -33.67 4.68
C GLY A 173 13.14 -32.61 3.81
N MET A 174 12.38 -31.97 2.92
CA MET A 174 12.87 -30.85 2.11
C MET A 174 12.75 -29.52 2.87
N LYS A 175 13.84 -28.74 2.89
CA LYS A 175 13.86 -27.38 3.42
C LYS A 175 14.08 -26.39 2.30
N GLU A 176 13.36 -25.27 2.33
CA GLU A 176 13.57 -24.17 1.39
C GLU A 176 14.97 -23.55 1.56
N VAL A 177 15.62 -23.28 0.44
CA VAL A 177 16.87 -22.54 0.37
C VAL A 177 16.50 -21.09 0.12
N ILE A 178 16.80 -20.23 1.08
CA ILE A 178 16.53 -18.80 1.01
C ILE A 178 17.85 -18.08 0.73
N GLN A 179 17.88 -17.28 -0.33
CA GLN A 179 19.01 -16.44 -0.68
C GLN A 179 18.60 -14.97 -0.61
N THR A 180 19.49 -14.14 -0.08
CA THR A 180 19.38 -12.69 -0.15
C THR A 180 19.81 -12.23 -1.53
N VAL A 181 18.93 -11.57 -2.28
CA VAL A 181 19.20 -11.07 -3.64
C VAL A 181 19.09 -9.55 -3.68
N PRO A 182 19.99 -8.85 -4.40
CA PRO A 182 19.83 -7.43 -4.66
C PRO A 182 18.56 -7.14 -5.46
N THR A 183 17.87 -6.07 -5.11
CA THR A 183 16.64 -5.63 -5.78
C THR A 183 16.52 -4.11 -5.73
N LYS A 184 15.78 -3.54 -6.67
CA LYS A 184 15.46 -2.11 -6.69
C LYS A 184 14.02 -1.93 -6.24
N LYS A 185 13.80 -1.07 -5.25
CA LYS A 185 12.45 -0.69 -4.79
C LYS A 185 12.22 0.79 -5.02
N TYR A 186 11.00 1.12 -5.45
CA TYR A 186 10.52 2.50 -5.38
C TYR A 186 10.05 2.76 -3.96
N LEU A 187 10.58 3.83 -3.37
CA LEU A 187 10.20 4.29 -2.06
C LEU A 187 9.65 5.71 -2.18
N THR A 188 8.53 5.96 -1.52
CA THR A 188 7.97 7.30 -1.37
C THR A 188 7.90 7.65 0.10
N VAL A 189 8.36 8.85 0.44
CA VAL A 189 8.38 9.39 1.78
C VAL A 189 7.61 10.70 1.75
N THR A 190 6.44 10.72 2.38
CA THR A 190 5.68 11.95 2.61
C THR A 190 6.11 12.51 3.96
N VAL A 191 6.51 13.76 3.97
CA VAL A 191 6.97 14.47 5.17
C VAL A 191 6.01 15.61 5.46
N ALA A 192 5.54 15.67 6.69
CA ALA A 192 4.72 16.76 7.22
C ALA A 192 5.38 17.32 8.49
N GLN A 193 5.73 18.59 8.47
CA GLN A 193 6.33 19.30 9.58
C GLN A 193 5.27 19.66 10.62
N LYS A 194 5.36 19.05 11.81
CA LYS A 194 4.45 19.35 12.93
C LYS A 194 4.93 20.55 13.73
N SER A 195 6.25 20.73 13.83
CA SER A 195 6.88 21.86 14.50
C SER A 195 8.31 22.07 13.99
N VAL A 196 9.02 23.06 14.55
CA VAL A 196 10.43 23.32 14.22
C VAL A 196 11.37 22.16 14.57
N THR A 197 10.96 21.23 15.43
CA THR A 197 11.78 20.06 15.86
C THR A 197 11.08 18.72 15.64
N GLU A 198 9.92 18.69 14.95
CA GLU A 198 9.15 17.47 14.76
C GLU A 198 8.61 17.33 13.34
N LEU A 199 8.85 16.16 12.75
CA LEU A 199 8.30 15.73 11.48
C LEU A 199 7.41 14.50 11.70
N SER A 200 6.26 14.45 11.03
CA SER A 200 5.55 13.21 10.72
C SER A 200 6.05 12.70 9.38
N VAL A 201 6.51 11.46 9.34
CA VAL A 201 7.05 10.85 8.14
C VAL A 201 6.27 9.60 7.81
N THR A 202 5.69 9.56 6.63
CA THR A 202 5.02 8.39 6.09
C THR A 202 5.89 7.77 5.00
N VAL A 203 6.42 6.59 5.29
CA VAL A 203 7.18 5.80 4.32
C VAL A 203 6.21 4.84 3.64
N SER A 204 6.23 4.79 2.32
CA SER A 204 5.27 4.04 1.52
C SER A 204 5.90 3.40 0.30
N ASP A 205 5.37 2.24 -0.09
CA ASP A 205 5.80 1.46 -1.24
C ASP A 205 4.63 0.67 -1.87
N ASN A 206 4.93 -0.41 -2.61
CA ASN A 206 3.89 -1.24 -3.25
C ASN A 206 3.11 -2.12 -2.26
N GLU A 207 3.55 -2.24 -1.02
CA GLU A 207 2.98 -3.11 0.01
C GLU A 207 2.08 -2.31 0.97
N GLY A 208 2.41 -1.04 1.23
CA GLY A 208 1.55 -0.15 2.00
C GLY A 208 2.26 1.13 2.42
N ALA A 209 1.76 1.76 3.47
CA ALA A 209 2.35 2.94 4.08
C ALA A 209 2.51 2.72 5.59
N THR A 210 3.51 3.37 6.18
CA THR A 210 3.74 3.38 7.63
C THR A 210 4.18 4.77 8.05
N THR A 211 3.45 5.33 9.02
CA THR A 211 3.73 6.66 9.57
C THR A 211 4.49 6.55 10.88
N THR A 212 5.59 7.30 10.99
CA THR A 212 6.40 7.43 12.20
C THR A 212 6.74 8.89 12.44
N ASP A 213 6.67 9.31 13.69
CA ASP A 213 7.09 10.66 14.08
C ASP A 213 8.57 10.68 14.45
N TYR A 214 9.26 11.68 13.93
CA TYR A 214 10.69 11.90 14.06
C TYR A 214 10.99 13.22 14.78
N GLU A 215 12.05 13.23 15.56
CA GLU A 215 12.58 14.40 16.26
C GLU A 215 14.01 14.73 15.80
N TYR A 216 14.31 16.03 15.76
CA TYR A 216 15.56 16.57 15.26
C TYR A 216 16.71 16.35 16.25
N GLU A 217 17.82 15.78 15.81
CA GLU A 217 19.00 15.57 16.68
C GLU A 217 19.99 16.75 16.70
N GLY A 218 19.72 17.86 16.00
CA GLY A 218 20.61 19.03 15.90
C GLY A 218 20.15 20.30 16.64
N LEU A 219 19.20 20.18 17.58
CA LEU A 219 18.78 21.13 18.63
C LEU A 219 18.68 22.67 18.41
N ASN A 220 18.86 23.25 17.21
CA ASN A 220 18.34 24.56 16.73
C ASN A 220 19.31 25.27 15.74
N THR A 221 19.59 24.70 14.56
CA THR A 221 20.30 25.43 13.49
C THR A 221 19.62 25.30 12.13
N LEU A 222 19.64 26.39 11.36
CA LEU A 222 19.20 26.44 9.96
C LEU A 222 20.23 25.70 9.09
N HIS A 223 19.81 24.81 8.17
CA HIS A 223 20.73 23.95 7.43
C HIS A 223 20.67 24.12 5.91
N ASN A 224 21.85 24.40 5.33
CA ASN A 224 22.20 24.08 3.94
C ASN A 224 23.14 22.85 3.97
N GLY A 225 22.63 21.64 4.23
CA GLY A 225 23.48 20.44 4.34
C GLY A 225 22.75 19.16 4.78
N VAL A 226 23.52 18.13 5.16
CA VAL A 226 22.96 16.86 5.67
C VAL A 226 22.35 17.07 7.07
N THR A 227 21.17 16.50 7.30
CA THR A 227 20.41 16.62 8.55
C THR A 227 19.85 15.27 8.96
N MET A 228 20.01 14.89 10.23
CA MET A 228 19.62 13.57 10.75
C MET A 228 18.47 13.68 11.76
N TRP A 229 17.50 12.76 11.66
CA TRP A 229 16.35 12.68 12.54
C TRP A 229 16.16 11.26 13.08
N LYS A 230 15.72 11.14 14.33
CA LYS A 230 15.46 9.85 15.01
C LYS A 230 13.99 9.64 15.33
N PRO A 231 13.50 8.38 15.40
CA PRO A 231 12.12 8.10 15.77
C PRO A 231 11.85 8.41 17.25
N LYS A 232 10.72 9.08 17.54
CA LYS A 232 10.34 9.47 18.93
C LYS A 232 10.03 8.29 19.87
N LYS A 233 9.60 7.14 19.34
CA LYS A 233 9.03 6.03 20.15
C LYS A 233 10.02 4.95 20.59
N GLY A 234 11.32 5.27 20.73
CA GLY A 234 12.31 4.34 21.30
C GLY A 234 12.44 3.01 20.54
N LYS A 235 11.88 2.89 19.34
CA LYS A 235 12.18 1.80 18.42
C LYS A 235 13.65 1.95 18.06
N THR A 236 14.41 0.86 18.15
CA THR A 236 15.75 0.75 17.57
C THR A 236 15.58 0.93 16.06
N GLY A 237 15.60 2.16 15.58
CA GLY A 237 15.05 2.52 14.27
C GLY A 237 16.02 3.35 13.47
N ASP A 238 15.98 3.12 12.17
CA ASP A 238 16.83 3.77 11.17
C ASP A 238 16.69 5.30 11.24
N HIS A 239 17.82 5.98 11.05
CA HIS A 239 17.86 7.43 11.02
C HIS A 239 17.38 7.93 9.65
N LEU A 240 16.65 9.05 9.64
CA LEU A 240 16.30 9.73 8.40
C LEU A 240 17.34 10.80 8.10
N LEU A 241 18.00 10.69 6.95
CA LEU A 241 19.08 11.57 6.52
C LEU A 241 18.60 12.44 5.36
N PHE A 242 18.30 13.69 5.63
CA PHE A 242 18.00 14.70 4.61
C PHE A 242 19.29 15.32 4.10
N TYR A 243 19.34 15.64 2.80
CA TYR A 243 20.37 16.48 2.21
C TYR A 243 19.69 17.77 1.73
N GLY A 244 19.79 18.81 2.56
CA GLY A 244 19.00 20.03 2.45
C GLY A 244 17.50 19.76 2.60
N TYR A 245 16.67 20.62 2.00
CA TYR A 245 15.21 20.49 2.00
C TYR A 245 14.65 19.61 0.88
N ASN A 246 15.44 19.33 -0.16
CA ASN A 246 14.92 18.79 -1.42
C ASN A 246 15.29 17.33 -1.70
N SER A 247 16.03 16.67 -0.80
CA SER A 247 16.33 15.26 -0.98
C SER A 247 16.56 14.51 0.33
N ILE A 248 16.32 13.19 0.28
CA ILE A 248 16.60 12.23 1.34
C ILE A 248 17.60 11.23 0.80
N VAL A 249 18.63 10.90 1.59
CA VAL A 249 19.62 9.90 1.24
C VAL A 249 19.37 8.66 2.09
N TYR A 250 19.27 7.51 1.43
CA TYR A 250 19.05 6.22 2.08
C TYR A 250 20.35 5.41 2.09
N TYR A 251 20.69 4.85 3.24
CA TYR A 251 21.83 3.96 3.40
C TYR A 251 21.35 2.57 3.82
N ASN A 252 22.06 1.54 3.36
CA ASN A 252 21.90 0.18 3.87
C ASN A 252 22.49 0.07 5.28
N TYR A 253 22.12 -1.01 5.99
CA TYR A 253 22.60 -1.27 7.35
C TYR A 253 24.14 -1.39 7.44
N ASP A 254 24.80 -1.79 6.35
CA ASP A 254 26.26 -1.85 6.25
C ASP A 254 26.92 -0.49 5.96
N GLY A 255 26.13 0.60 5.92
CA GLY A 255 26.59 1.95 5.65
C GLY A 255 26.80 2.27 4.17
N THR A 256 26.51 1.35 3.25
CA THR A 256 26.57 1.62 1.81
C THR A 256 25.41 2.50 1.36
N LEU A 257 25.64 3.39 0.39
CA LEU A 257 24.58 4.20 -0.20
C LEU A 257 23.58 3.30 -0.93
N ALA A 258 22.33 3.30 -0.48
CA ALA A 258 21.25 2.55 -1.11
C ALA A 258 20.55 3.37 -2.19
N GLY A 259 20.39 4.68 -2.00
CA GLY A 259 19.75 5.53 -2.99
C GLY A 259 19.47 6.94 -2.49
N GLN A 260 18.89 7.74 -3.37
CA GLN A 260 18.48 9.11 -3.07
C GLN A 260 17.05 9.31 -3.55
N LEU A 261 16.23 9.92 -2.71
CA LEU A 261 14.87 10.31 -3.00
C LEU A 261 14.85 11.83 -3.19
N MET A 262 14.21 12.28 -4.27
CA MET A 262 14.08 13.71 -4.59
C MET A 262 12.69 14.18 -4.21
N LYS A 263 12.58 15.42 -3.73
CA LYS A 263 11.28 16.07 -3.54
C LYS A 263 10.62 16.31 -4.90
N ILE A 264 9.41 15.80 -5.07
CA ILE A 264 8.62 15.89 -6.30
C ILE A 264 7.31 16.68 -6.12
N SER A 265 6.88 16.88 -4.87
CA SER A 265 5.77 17.76 -4.49
C SER A 265 6.01 18.36 -3.12
#